data_AF-A0A671WY80-F1
#
_entry.id   AF-A0A671WY80-F1
#
_cell.length_a   1.000
_cell.length_b   1.000
_cell.length_c   1.000
_cell.angle_alpha   90.00
_cell.angle_beta   90.00
_cell.angle_gamma   90.00
#
_symmetry.space_group_name_H-M   'P 1'
#
loop_
_entity.id
_entity.type
_entity.pdbx_description
1 polymer ?
#
loop_
_entity_poly.entity_id
_entity_poly.type
_entity_poly.pdbx_seq_one_letter_code
_entity_poly.pdbx_strand_id
1 'polypeptide(L)'
;MAFAGRWETETQEGYDAFCKLLGIPDDVIEKGRDYKLITEVTQDGNTFSWTQIYPTNAKVTNNFTVGKECDMETIGGKKFKATVQMEGGKLCVTFPNYHHTSEICGGKLVEVNRLTEAFTAEERTQ
;
A
#
# COMPACT_ATOMS: atom_id res chain seq x y z
N MET A 1 16.16 -11.31 -5.63
CA MET A 1 15.30 -10.45 -4.82
C MET A 1 14.12 -10.09 -5.70
N ALA A 2 12.92 -10.65 -5.48
CA ALA A 2 11.83 -10.53 -6.45
C ALA A 2 11.25 -9.10 -6.51
N PHE A 3 11.20 -8.42 -5.36
CA PHE A 3 10.58 -7.09 -5.24
C PHE A 3 11.51 -5.94 -5.60
N ALA A 4 12.83 -6.13 -5.52
CA ALA A 4 13.80 -5.07 -5.71
C ALA A 4 13.75 -4.48 -7.13
N GLY A 5 13.54 -3.17 -7.23
CA GLY A 5 13.38 -2.50 -8.52
C GLY A 5 12.56 -1.22 -8.42
N ARG A 6 12.31 -0.62 -9.58
CA ARG A 6 11.46 0.55 -9.75
C ARG A 6 10.24 0.15 -10.56
N TRP A 7 9.07 0.38 -9.99
CA TRP A 7 7.78 -0.04 -10.52
C TRP A 7 6.95 1.20 -10.82
N GLU A 8 6.37 1.30 -12.00
CA GLU A 8 5.39 2.35 -12.33
C GLU A 8 4.01 1.72 -12.40
N THR A 9 3.01 2.41 -11.85
CA THR A 9 1.62 1.95 -11.91
C THR A 9 1.17 1.83 -13.36
N GLU A 10 0.88 0.61 -13.80
CA GLU A 10 0.40 0.32 -15.15
C GLU A 10 -1.13 0.34 -15.21
N THR A 11 -1.77 -0.28 -14.22
CA THR A 11 -3.23 -0.42 -14.12
C THR A 11 -3.66 -0.29 -12.68
N GLN A 12 -4.84 0.29 -12.45
CA GLN A 12 -5.44 0.37 -11.13
C GLN A 12 -6.93 0.07 -11.23
N GLU A 13 -7.42 -0.87 -10.42
CA GLU A 13 -8.82 -1.30 -10.41
C GLU A 13 -9.44 -1.02 -9.04
N GLY A 14 -10.69 -0.56 -9.01
CA GLY A 14 -11.43 -0.34 -7.77
C GLY A 14 -10.97 0.85 -6.92
N TYR A 15 -10.09 1.72 -7.44
CA TYR A 15 -9.57 2.91 -6.73
C TYR A 15 -10.67 3.78 -6.13
N ASP A 16 -11.60 4.24 -6.95
CA ASP A 16 -12.72 5.09 -6.51
C ASP A 16 -13.56 4.46 -5.41
N ALA A 17 -13.96 3.20 -5.59
CA ALA A 17 -14.77 2.48 -4.62
C ALA A 17 -14.02 2.33 -3.29
N PHE A 18 -12.74 1.93 -3.35
CA PHE A 18 -11.90 1.77 -2.17
C PHE A 18 -11.69 3.10 -1.43
N CYS A 19 -11.37 4.17 -2.15
CA CYS A 19 -11.15 5.49 -1.56
C CYS A 19 -12.44 6.07 -0.94
N LYS A 20 -13.60 5.91 -1.59
CA LYS A 20 -14.89 6.34 -1.04
C LYS A 20 -15.22 5.61 0.26
N LEU A 21 -15.03 4.29 0.29
CA LEU A 21 -15.27 3.48 1.50
C LEU A 21 -14.34 3.95 2.64
N LEU A 22 -13.07 4.28 2.34
CA LEU A 22 -12.17 4.86 3.33
C LEU A 22 -12.49 6.31 3.74
N GLY A 23 -13.56 6.92 3.22
CA GLY A 23 -13.97 8.29 3.51
C GLY A 23 -13.05 9.35 2.92
N ILE A 24 -12.31 9.03 1.85
CA ILE A 24 -11.47 10.00 1.14
C ILE A 24 -12.38 10.94 0.33
N PRO A 25 -12.22 12.27 0.43
CA PRO A 25 -13.04 13.23 -0.32
C PRO A 25 -12.95 13.04 -1.84
N ASP A 26 -14.07 13.21 -2.55
CA ASP A 26 -14.15 13.03 -4.01
C ASP A 26 -13.13 13.91 -4.76
N ASP A 27 -12.84 15.12 -4.29
CA ASP A 27 -11.86 16.01 -4.92
C ASP A 27 -10.41 15.50 -4.80
N VAL A 28 -10.11 14.69 -3.78
CA VAL A 28 -8.82 14.03 -3.60
C VAL A 28 -8.74 12.78 -4.47
N ILE A 29 -9.85 12.03 -4.58
CA ILE A 29 -9.97 10.85 -5.47
C ILE A 29 -9.77 11.27 -6.92
N GLU A 30 -10.47 12.31 -7.39
CA GLU A 30 -10.36 12.78 -8.77
C GLU A 30 -8.93 13.20 -9.12
N LYS A 31 -8.23 13.89 -8.21
CA LYS A 31 -6.82 14.26 -8.39
C LYS A 31 -5.92 13.03 -8.43
N GLY A 32 -6.21 12.02 -7.60
CA GLY A 32 -5.38 10.82 -7.48
C GLY A 32 -5.59 9.76 -8.55
N ARG A 33 -6.72 9.80 -9.28
CA ARG A 33 -7.11 8.73 -10.22
C ARG A 33 -6.11 8.51 -11.35
N ASP A 34 -5.56 9.59 -11.89
CA ASP A 34 -4.60 9.52 -13.01
C ASP A 34 -3.13 9.52 -12.56
N TYR A 35 -2.88 9.36 -11.26
CA TYR A 35 -1.54 9.39 -10.72
C TYR A 35 -0.79 8.09 -11.00
N LYS A 36 0.24 8.22 -11.83
CA LYS A 36 1.27 7.20 -12.03
C LYS A 36 2.18 7.17 -10.81
N LEU A 37 1.76 6.42 -9.79
CA LEU A 37 2.59 6.16 -8.62
C LEU A 37 3.81 5.34 -9.05
N ILE A 38 4.99 5.81 -8.65
CA ILE A 38 6.24 5.06 -8.80
C ILE A 38 6.59 4.47 -7.44
N THR A 39 6.82 3.17 -7.42
CA THR A 39 7.25 2.42 -6.23
C THR A 39 8.69 1.95 -6.43
N GLU A 40 9.60 2.46 -5.63
CA GLU A 40 11.00 2.03 -5.59
C GLU A 40 11.22 1.14 -4.37
N VAL A 41 11.67 -0.09 -4.62
CA VAL A 41 11.92 -1.07 -3.58
C VAL A 41 13.39 -1.45 -3.58
N THR A 42 14.02 -1.31 -2.42
CA THR A 42 15.28 -1.99 -2.12
C THR A 42 15.01 -3.14 -1.17
N GLN A 43 15.72 -4.25 -1.38
CA GLN A 43 15.61 -5.44 -0.54
C GLN A 43 17.02 -5.86 -0.14
N ASP A 44 17.24 -6.05 1.16
CA ASP A 44 18.45 -6.62 1.75
C ASP A 44 18.04 -7.76 2.70
N GLY A 45 18.03 -8.98 2.16
CA GLY A 45 17.48 -10.16 2.85
C GLY A 45 16.01 -9.97 3.20
N ASN A 46 15.73 -9.79 4.49
CA ASN A 46 14.39 -9.57 5.05
C ASN A 46 14.08 -8.09 5.34
N THR A 47 15.01 -7.19 5.07
CA THR A 47 14.83 -5.74 5.25
C THR A 47 14.48 -5.11 3.91
N PHE A 48 13.48 -4.26 3.91
CA PHE A 48 12.94 -3.59 2.74
C PHE A 48 12.93 -2.08 2.97
N SER A 49 13.28 -1.34 1.92
CA SER A 49 12.95 0.08 1.81
C SER A 49 11.93 0.23 0.71
N TRP A 50 10.73 0.70 1.06
CA TRP A 50 9.62 0.85 0.14
C TRP A 50 9.29 2.33 -0.02
N THR A 51 9.66 2.90 -1.16
CA THR A 51 9.49 4.32 -1.44
C THR A 51 8.41 4.52 -2.50
N GLN A 52 7.34 5.21 -2.13
CA GLN A 52 6.27 5.63 -3.01
C GLN A 52 6.46 7.09 -3.41
N ILE A 53 6.55 7.35 -4.71
CA ILE A 53 6.77 8.68 -5.30
C ILE A 53 5.51 9.09 -6.06
N TYR A 54 4.86 10.13 -5.57
CA TYR A 54 3.62 10.67 -6.11
C TYR A 54 3.90 11.80 -7.12
N PRO A 55 3.01 12.04 -8.10
CA PRO A 55 3.21 13.06 -9.13
C PRO A 55 3.40 14.50 -8.61
N THR A 56 2.91 14.80 -7.41
CA THR A 56 3.09 16.11 -6.75
C THR A 56 4.46 16.30 -6.10
N ASN A 57 5.43 15.43 -6.42
CA ASN A 57 6.75 15.38 -5.81
C ASN A 57 6.73 14.99 -4.31
N ALA A 58 5.58 14.55 -3.81
CA ALA A 58 5.46 13.94 -2.49
C ALA A 58 6.08 12.54 -2.53
N LYS A 59 6.91 12.23 -1.54
CA LYS A 59 7.55 10.93 -1.38
C LYS A 59 7.31 10.39 0.01
N VAL A 60 7.01 9.11 0.09
CA VAL A 60 6.84 8.38 1.35
C VAL A 60 7.76 7.18 1.32
N THR A 61 8.64 7.05 2.31
CA THR A 61 9.58 5.94 2.42
C THR A 61 9.32 5.19 3.71
N ASN A 62 8.93 3.92 3.58
CA ASN A 62 8.74 3.00 4.70
C ASN A 62 9.87 1.97 4.71
N ASN A 63 10.63 1.93 5.81
CA ASN A 63 11.68 0.94 6.02
C ASN A 63 11.18 -0.10 7.02
N PHE A 64 11.17 -1.36 6.62
CA PHE A 64 10.64 -2.43 7.46
C PHE A 64 11.47 -3.71 7.34
N THR A 65 11.45 -4.51 8.40
CA THR A 65 12.00 -5.86 8.39
C THR A 65 10.86 -6.84 8.58
N VAL A 66 10.78 -7.84 7.71
CA VAL A 66 9.74 -8.88 7.79
C VAL A 66 9.77 -9.56 9.16
N GLY A 67 8.61 -9.69 9.78
CA GLY A 67 8.40 -10.29 11.11
C GLY A 67 8.75 -9.37 12.28
N LYS A 68 9.11 -8.11 12.05
CA LYS A 68 9.35 -7.11 13.10
C LYS A 68 8.37 -5.95 12.99
N GLU A 69 7.93 -5.45 14.14
CA GLU A 69 7.19 -4.19 14.20
C GLU A 69 8.09 -3.04 13.77
N CYS A 70 7.57 -2.16 12.94
CA CYS A 70 8.26 -0.98 12.43
C CYS A 70 7.30 0.21 12.36
N ASP A 71 7.86 1.42 12.47
CA ASP A 71 7.13 2.65 12.22
C ASP A 71 6.94 2.84 10.72
N MET A 72 5.70 3.09 10.33
CA MET A 72 5.28 3.33 8.97
C MET A 72 4.53 4.65 8.87
N GLU A 73 4.54 5.23 7.67
CA GLU A 73 3.88 6.47 7.32
C GLU A 73 2.96 6.23 6.13
N THR A 74 1.74 6.75 6.23
CA THR A 74 0.77 6.80 5.13
C THR A 74 1.03 8.03 4.26
N ILE A 75 0.51 8.03 3.02
CA ILE A 75 0.53 9.22 2.16
C ILE A 75 -0.04 10.49 2.82
N GLY A 76 -1.00 10.34 3.74
CA GLY A 76 -1.57 11.45 4.49
C GLY A 76 -0.70 11.98 5.64
N GLY A 77 0.56 11.52 5.76
CA GLY A 77 1.48 11.90 6.84
C GLY A 77 1.16 11.27 8.19
N LYS A 78 0.15 10.38 8.27
CA LYS A 78 -0.16 9.65 9.51
C LYS A 78 0.87 8.56 9.73
N LYS A 79 1.50 8.58 10.90
CA LYS A 79 2.45 7.55 11.35
C LYS A 79 1.74 6.51 12.21
N PHE A 80 2.09 5.25 12.03
CA PHE A 80 1.53 4.11 12.74
C PHE A 80 2.58 3.00 12.83
N LYS A 81 2.34 2.00 13.68
CA LYS A 81 3.18 0.82 13.80
C LYS A 81 2.51 -0.37 13.13
N ALA A 82 3.28 -1.12 12.35
CA ALA A 82 2.80 -2.34 11.73
C ALA A 82 3.91 -3.38 11.59
N THR A 83 3.51 -4.63 11.45
CA THR A 83 4.42 -5.76 11.19
C THR A 83 4.10 -6.33 9.82
N VAL A 84 5.09 -6.31 8.93
CA VAL A 84 4.97 -6.95 7.61
C VAL A 84 5.37 -8.41 7.74
N GLN A 85 4.53 -9.30 7.21
CA GLN A 85 4.81 -10.74 7.13
C GLN A 85 5.09 -11.14 5.69
N MET A 86 5.75 -12.28 5.50
CA MET A 86 5.99 -12.87 4.19
C MET A 86 5.36 -14.25 4.17
N GLU A 87 4.34 -14.43 3.34
CA GLU A 87 3.58 -15.69 3.21
C GLU A 87 3.55 -16.12 1.75
N GLY A 88 4.13 -17.29 1.44
CA GLY A 88 4.11 -17.82 0.07
C GLY A 88 4.75 -16.92 -0.99
N GLY A 89 5.70 -16.06 -0.59
CA GLY A 89 6.33 -15.07 -1.49
C GLY A 89 5.56 -13.76 -1.63
N LYS A 90 4.48 -13.57 -0.86
CA LYS A 90 3.72 -12.32 -0.79
C LYS A 90 4.05 -11.58 0.51
N LEU A 91 4.26 -10.28 0.40
CA LEU A 91 4.30 -9.41 1.56
C LEU A 91 2.87 -9.13 2.01
N CYS A 92 2.58 -9.31 3.30
CA CYS A 92 1.26 -9.12 3.88
C CYS A 92 1.37 -8.17 5.08
N VAL A 93 0.52 -7.16 5.15
CA VAL A 93 0.44 -6.25 6.30
C VAL A 93 -1.01 -5.88 6.57
N THR A 94 -1.40 -5.96 7.83
CA THR A 94 -2.75 -5.63 8.27
C THR A 94 -2.77 -4.24 8.87
N PHE A 95 -3.52 -3.34 8.24
CA PHE A 95 -3.91 -2.05 8.79
C PHE A 95 -5.27 -2.20 9.50
N PRO A 96 -5.67 -1.25 10.38
CA PRO A 96 -6.97 -1.31 11.03
C PRO A 96 -8.15 -1.47 10.06
N ASN A 97 -8.12 -0.72 8.94
CA ASN A 97 -9.25 -0.63 8.00
C ASN A 97 -9.10 -1.55 6.78
N TYR A 98 -7.89 -2.01 6.47
CA TYR A 98 -7.63 -2.83 5.30
C TYR A 98 -6.42 -3.75 5.48
N HIS A 99 -6.45 -4.89 4.81
CA HIS A 99 -5.31 -5.77 4.64
C HIS A 99 -4.65 -5.48 3.29
N HIS A 100 -3.35 -5.25 3.31
CA HIS A 100 -2.54 -4.98 2.11
C HIS A 100 -1.63 -6.16 1.83
N THR A 101 -1.64 -6.62 0.59
CA THR A 101 -0.71 -7.64 0.10
C THR A 101 0.03 -7.18 -1.13
N SER A 102 1.32 -7.48 -1.22
CA SER A 102 2.15 -7.19 -2.39
C SER A 102 2.83 -8.46 -2.88
N GLU A 103 2.77 -8.73 -4.18
CA GLU A 103 3.41 -9.90 -4.78
C GLU A 103 3.95 -9.60 -6.18
N ILE A 104 4.87 -10.44 -6.65
CA ILE A 104 5.39 -10.36 -8.02
C ILE A 104 4.70 -11.43 -8.88
N CYS A 105 3.87 -10.99 -9.82
CA CYS A 105 3.15 -11.86 -10.75
C CYS A 105 3.57 -11.54 -12.19
N GLY A 106 4.13 -12.52 -12.90
CA GLY A 106 4.50 -12.35 -14.32
C GLY A 106 5.50 -11.22 -14.57
N GLY A 107 6.38 -10.92 -13.61
CA GLY A 107 7.33 -9.81 -13.69
C GLY A 107 6.73 -8.44 -13.40
N LYS A 108 5.50 -8.36 -12.87
CA LYS A 108 4.86 -7.12 -12.42
C LYS A 108 4.66 -7.13 -10.90
N LEU A 109 4.80 -5.96 -10.28
CA LEU A 109 4.39 -5.74 -8.89
C LEU A 109 2.86 -5.58 -8.84
N VAL A 110 2.21 -6.45 -8.08
CA VAL A 110 0.76 -6.43 -7.86
C VAL A 110 0.51 -6.11 -6.39
N GLU A 111 -0.16 -5.00 -6.15
CA GLU A 111 -0.55 -4.52 -4.81
C GLU A 111 -2.07 -4.62 -4.68
N VAL A 112 -2.56 -5.32 -3.65
CA VAL A 112 -3.98 -5.53 -3.40
C VAL A 112 -4.33 -5.02 -2.01
N ASN A 113 -5.28 -4.09 -1.95
CA ASN A 113 -5.89 -3.63 -0.71
C ASN A 113 -7.27 -4.26 -0.57
N ARG A 114 -7.54 -4.92 0.55
CA ARG A 114 -8.86 -5.47 0.88
C ARG A 114 -9.33 -4.86 2.18
N LEU A 115 -10.52 -4.28 2.22
CA LEU A 115 -11.09 -3.79 3.48
C LEU A 115 -11.20 -4.94 4.48
N THR A 116 -10.92 -4.65 5.75
CA THR A 116 -11.12 -5.63 6.82
C THR A 116 -12.62 -5.79 7.08
N GLU A 117 -13.05 -7.00 7.48
CA GLU A 117 -14.46 -7.27 7.77
C GLU A 117 -15.01 -6.31 8.86
N ALA A 118 -14.16 -5.93 9.82
CA ALA A 118 -14.47 -4.94 10.85
C ALA A 118 -14.88 -3.58 10.26
N PHE A 119 -14.19 -3.10 9.23
CA PHE A 119 -14.52 -1.86 8.56
C PHE A 119 -15.85 -1.95 7.79
N THR A 120 -16.07 -3.08 7.10
CA THR A 120 -17.31 -3.30 6.33
C THR A 120 -18.56 -3.44 7.22
N ALA A 121 -18.40 -3.79 8.50
CA ALA A 121 -19.49 -3.91 9.45
C ALA A 121 -19.95 -2.53 9.98
N GLU A 122 -19.03 -1.59 10.19
CA GLU A 122 -19.36 -0.23 10.67
C GLU A 122 -20.16 0.56 9.63
N GLU A 123 -19.84 0.45 8.33
CA GLU A 123 -20.60 1.13 7.26
C GLU A 123 -21.99 0.54 7.01
N ARG A 124 -22.26 -0.72 7.40
CA ARG A 124 -23.60 -1.33 7.28
C ARG A 124 -24.58 -0.86 8.37
N THR A 125 -24.10 -0.12 9.36
CA THR A 125 -24.87 0.36 10.51
C THR A 125 -25.25 1.85 10.43
N GLN A 126 -25.00 2.53 9.31
CA GLN A 126 -25.47 3.89 9.05
C GLN A 126 -26.55 3.95 7.98
#